data_AF-A0A6A5HLZ6-F1
#
_entry.id   AF-A0A6A5HLZ6-F1
#
_cell.length_a   1.000
_cell.length_b   1.000
_cell.length_c   1.000
_cell.angle_alpha   90.00
_cell.angle_beta   90.00
_cell.angle_gamma   90.00
#
_symmetry.space_group_name_H-M   'P 1'
#
loop_
_entity.id
_entity.type
_entity.pdbx_description
1 polymer ?
#
loop_
_entity_poly.entity_id
_entity_poly.type
_entity_poly.pdbx_seq_one_letter_code
_entity_poly.pdbx_strand_id
1 'polypeptide(L)'
;MNLIQSLLVFLSFVAIKDVSSESTIENFIGDLNSLRQEYVDDYKVPNMHELIWSEDLVNILTPLDLSAKLPKSRINWRFTSLKSYNTAWSDIEKYANNFLKKTPKEVTKAIEAGRYYTMDKMELFNPLQRFIGCTSKPEEDIIESVNQIREEYSKKFNVPNVHQLIWSEDLLKILKDMDRDNGFKGACVTWRYVHIDTSNKGSIKNELSTFFKKSDVEKRLFVRNNSDSTLDSLEFLNPLQKFIACSRNSNTHRFICLLGTEGKFTMFDYSHKSNEIPGSNCQKRYKNDSGVCVAINSEEESYFGRQSDFMSDINQIRRRYAKEYRVPNMHALTWSNELAEVLEPLRMDDVKAQAKKTWRYGALNTYDNTIYHIKADVTRFFEMNRTAKNDHIVKTLSDKDTMDRLEFLNPLQKTIACGRKEEEGVTYIICLLGPKVNFTTFDTSFQSQLAAGSKCHKGYYNEDGLCVVQIPTQEPIIDYRKMAEEERNKALTEESEPEPILENHGNGISLSHLFVFLLANLIFNI
;
A
#
# COMPACT_ATOMS: atom_id res chain seq x y z
N MET A 1 57.82 -4.54 38.30
CA MET A 1 57.36 -3.23 37.79
C MET A 1 55.84 -3.27 37.83
N ASN A 2 55.25 -2.56 38.79
CA ASN A 2 53.81 -2.37 38.95
C ASN A 2 53.24 -1.56 37.78
N LEU A 3 52.06 -1.91 37.29
CA LEU A 3 50.85 -1.07 37.33
C LEU A 3 49.72 -1.79 36.59
N ILE A 4 48.56 -1.89 37.24
CA ILE A 4 47.26 -2.23 36.66
C ILE A 4 47.00 -3.75 36.49
N GLN A 5 46.84 -4.43 37.64
CA GLN A 5 45.68 -5.30 37.88
C GLN A 5 44.40 -4.47 37.71
N SER A 6 44.03 -4.10 36.48
CA SER A 6 42.65 -3.74 36.19
C SER A 6 41.91 -5.05 36.06
N LEU A 7 41.15 -5.35 37.11
CA LEU A 7 39.99 -6.22 37.12
C LEU A 7 38.94 -5.64 36.14
N LEU A 8 39.24 -5.61 34.83
CA LEU A 8 38.29 -5.27 33.78
C LEU A 8 37.52 -6.55 33.47
N VAL A 9 36.41 -6.73 34.19
CA VAL A 9 35.38 -7.68 33.80
C VAL A 9 34.80 -7.16 32.49
N PHE A 10 35.18 -7.75 31.36
CA PHE A 10 34.51 -7.48 30.09
C PHE A 10 33.17 -8.22 30.13
N LEU A 11 32.08 -7.47 30.08
CA LEU A 11 30.72 -7.99 30.04
C LEU A 11 30.28 -8.12 28.56
N SER A 12 29.55 -9.17 28.17
CA SER A 12 29.03 -9.35 26.80
C SER A 12 27.52 -9.42 26.77
N PHE A 13 26.88 -8.78 25.80
CA PHE A 13 25.44 -8.86 25.57
C PHE A 13 25.10 -9.48 24.23
N VAL A 14 23.97 -10.16 24.16
CA VAL A 14 23.49 -10.76 22.92
C VAL A 14 22.01 -10.46 22.71
N ALA A 15 21.68 -9.69 21.68
CA ALA A 15 20.28 -9.52 21.27
C ALA A 15 19.83 -10.77 20.49
N ILE A 16 18.67 -11.35 20.83
CA ILE A 16 18.12 -12.56 20.20
C ILE A 16 16.69 -12.25 19.70
N LYS A 17 16.15 -13.02 18.74
CA LYS A 17 14.86 -12.69 18.08
C LYS A 17 13.64 -13.36 18.71
N ASP A 18 13.82 -14.36 19.58
CA ASP A 18 12.73 -15.24 19.99
C ASP A 18 12.60 -15.33 21.51
N VAL A 19 11.37 -15.46 21.99
CA VAL A 19 11.05 -15.68 23.41
C VAL A 19 11.20 -17.17 23.68
N SER A 20 12.32 -17.57 24.26
CA SER A 20 12.54 -18.95 24.65
C SER A 20 12.37 -19.14 26.16
N SER A 21 11.90 -20.31 26.56
CA SER A 21 11.91 -20.75 27.96
C SER A 21 13.32 -20.72 28.55
N GLU A 22 13.40 -20.65 29.88
CA GLU A 22 14.63 -20.68 30.67
C GLU A 22 15.55 -21.86 30.26
N SER A 23 14.94 -23.01 29.95
CA SER A 23 15.63 -24.22 29.46
C SER A 23 16.43 -24.04 28.16
N THR A 24 16.01 -23.12 27.27
CA THR A 24 16.66 -22.91 25.98
C THR A 24 17.87 -21.97 26.11
N ILE A 25 17.87 -21.09 27.12
CA ILE A 25 18.99 -20.20 27.42
C ILE A 25 20.14 -21.00 28.02
N GLU A 26 19.84 -21.90 28.96
CA GLU A 26 20.83 -22.79 29.57
C GLU A 26 21.52 -23.66 28.51
N ASN A 27 20.76 -24.28 27.62
CA ASN A 27 21.30 -25.07 26.51
C ASN A 27 22.20 -24.22 25.61
N PHE A 28 21.77 -23.01 25.24
CA PHE A 28 22.57 -22.12 24.40
C PHE A 28 23.91 -21.72 25.04
N ILE A 29 23.90 -21.40 26.34
CA ILE A 29 25.14 -21.04 27.06
C ILE A 29 26.04 -22.26 27.18
N GLY A 30 25.48 -23.42 27.49
CA GLY A 30 26.20 -24.70 27.54
C GLY A 30 26.90 -25.01 26.23
N ASP A 31 26.15 -24.99 25.13
CA ASP A 31 26.68 -25.20 23.79
C ASP A 31 27.80 -24.19 23.50
N LEU A 32 27.54 -22.88 23.69
CA LEU A 32 28.52 -21.82 23.44
C LEU A 32 29.81 -22.00 24.25
N ASN A 33 29.72 -22.46 25.50
CA ASN A 33 30.87 -22.76 26.32
C ASN A 33 31.64 -23.99 25.82
N SER A 34 30.96 -25.02 25.31
CA SER A 34 31.61 -26.14 24.62
C SER A 34 32.40 -25.66 23.39
N LEU A 35 31.84 -24.75 22.58
CA LEU A 35 32.55 -24.18 21.43
C LEU A 35 33.77 -23.34 21.84
N ARG A 36 33.64 -22.58 22.93
CA ARG A 36 34.77 -21.82 23.49
C ARG A 36 35.87 -22.75 23.98
N GLN A 37 35.51 -23.93 24.50
CA GLN A 37 36.47 -24.94 24.93
C GLN A 37 37.18 -25.60 23.73
N GLU A 38 36.45 -25.99 22.69
CA GLU A 38 37.05 -26.47 21.43
C GLU A 38 38.03 -25.43 20.86
N TYR A 39 37.62 -24.16 20.85
CA TYR A 39 38.47 -23.06 20.42
C TYR A 39 39.74 -22.89 21.26
N VAL A 40 39.67 -23.13 22.57
CA VAL A 40 40.85 -23.14 23.46
C VAL A 40 41.80 -24.27 23.08
N ASP A 41 41.26 -25.46 22.85
CA ASP A 41 42.05 -26.65 22.56
C ASP A 41 42.73 -26.56 21.20
N ASP A 42 42.01 -26.08 20.18
CA ASP A 42 42.52 -25.94 18.81
C ASP A 42 43.58 -24.84 18.69
N TYR A 43 43.37 -23.70 19.35
CA TYR A 43 44.18 -22.50 19.16
C TYR A 43 45.09 -22.17 20.34
N LYS A 44 45.10 -23.02 21.38
CA LYS A 44 45.92 -22.87 22.59
C LYS A 44 45.73 -21.51 23.26
N VAL A 45 44.48 -21.07 23.35
CA VAL A 45 44.13 -19.73 23.86
C VAL A 45 44.21 -19.73 25.38
N PRO A 46 45.13 -18.95 25.98
CA PRO A 46 45.22 -18.87 27.43
C PRO A 46 44.07 -18.03 28.01
N ASN A 47 43.69 -18.34 29.26
CA ASN A 47 42.77 -17.54 30.07
C ASN A 47 41.36 -17.37 29.46
N MET A 48 40.86 -18.34 28.70
CA MET A 48 39.46 -18.36 28.29
C MET A 48 38.60 -18.75 29.49
N HIS A 49 37.63 -17.90 29.83
CA HIS A 49 36.69 -18.19 30.90
C HIS A 49 35.38 -18.72 30.34
N GLU A 50 34.71 -19.54 31.13
CA GLU A 50 33.32 -19.91 30.87
C GLU A 50 32.41 -18.67 30.96
N LEU A 51 31.43 -18.57 30.06
CA LEU A 51 30.41 -17.54 30.11
C LEU A 51 29.31 -17.96 31.08
N ILE A 52 28.99 -17.05 32.00
CA ILE A 52 27.96 -17.20 33.03
C ILE A 52 26.82 -16.24 32.71
N TRP A 53 25.57 -16.68 32.85
CA TRP A 53 24.41 -15.81 32.69
C TRP A 53 24.45 -14.63 33.66
N SER A 54 24.03 -13.45 33.22
CA SER A 54 23.91 -12.27 34.06
C SER A 54 22.62 -11.51 33.81
N GLU A 55 21.76 -11.49 34.83
CA GLU A 55 20.50 -10.73 34.82
C GLU A 55 20.74 -9.21 34.80
N ASP A 56 21.81 -8.73 35.45
CA ASP A 56 22.24 -7.35 35.34
C ASP A 56 22.52 -6.96 33.89
N LEU A 57 23.06 -7.91 33.11
CA LEU A 57 23.25 -7.70 31.69
C LEU A 57 21.91 -7.72 30.91
N VAL A 58 20.98 -8.58 31.26
CA VAL A 58 19.63 -8.50 30.66
C VAL A 58 19.00 -7.13 30.95
N ASN A 59 19.06 -6.66 32.19
CA ASN A 59 18.50 -5.39 32.63
C ASN A 59 19.14 -4.17 31.96
N ILE A 60 20.43 -4.22 31.64
CA ILE A 60 21.09 -3.19 30.84
C ILE A 60 20.65 -3.30 29.37
N LEU A 61 20.60 -4.51 28.80
CA LEU A 61 20.28 -4.73 27.38
C LEU A 61 18.83 -4.39 27.03
N THR A 62 17.87 -4.71 27.88
CA THR A 62 16.44 -4.57 27.64
C THR A 62 16.03 -3.14 27.21
N PRO A 63 16.39 -2.06 27.94
CA PRO A 63 16.06 -0.69 27.54
C PRO A 63 17.03 -0.10 26.49
N LEU A 64 18.14 -0.77 26.17
CA LEU A 64 19.13 -0.23 25.25
C LEU A 64 18.62 -0.16 23.80
N ASP A 65 18.71 1.03 23.22
CA ASP A 65 18.57 1.26 21.79
C ASP A 65 19.90 0.96 21.09
N LEU A 66 19.94 -0.18 20.39
CA LEU A 66 21.14 -0.66 19.71
C LEU A 66 21.47 0.13 18.44
N SER A 67 20.63 1.09 18.04
CA SER A 67 20.86 1.97 16.88
C SER A 67 21.59 3.28 17.21
N ALA A 68 21.62 3.68 18.49
CA ALA A 68 22.33 4.88 18.92
C ALA A 68 23.85 4.66 18.94
N LYS A 69 24.65 5.72 18.80
CA LYS A 69 26.06 5.65 19.22
C LYS A 69 26.05 5.32 20.71
N LEU A 70 26.51 4.13 21.09
CA LEU A 70 26.52 3.62 22.46
C LEU A 70 27.86 3.96 23.14
N PRO A 71 28.02 5.13 23.82
CA PRO A 71 29.30 5.54 24.39
C PRO A 71 29.80 4.64 25.54
N LYS A 72 28.90 3.86 26.17
CA LYS A 72 29.26 2.89 27.23
C LYS A 72 29.56 1.50 26.70
N SER A 73 29.04 1.15 25.51
CA SER A 73 29.54 -0.02 24.79
C SER A 73 31.03 0.24 24.55
N ARG A 74 31.88 -0.73 24.86
CA ARG A 74 33.36 -0.72 24.78
C ARG A 74 34.12 -0.25 26.02
N ILE A 75 33.48 0.38 27.00
CA ILE A 75 34.16 0.70 28.28
C ILE A 75 33.96 -0.46 29.26
N ASN A 76 32.70 -0.83 29.50
CA ASN A 76 32.36 -1.86 30.50
C ASN A 76 31.81 -3.14 29.86
N TRP A 77 31.44 -3.10 28.58
CA TRP A 77 30.73 -4.19 27.94
C TRP A 77 30.78 -4.18 26.41
N ARG A 78 30.56 -5.34 25.77
CA ARG A 78 30.49 -5.52 24.31
C ARG A 78 29.18 -6.19 23.92
N PHE A 79 28.80 -6.13 22.65
CA PHE A 79 27.54 -6.75 22.20
C PHE A 79 27.63 -7.35 20.80
N THR A 80 26.76 -8.32 20.55
CA THR A 80 26.48 -8.90 19.24
C THR A 80 24.98 -9.20 19.10
N SER A 81 24.51 -9.52 17.90
CA SER A 81 23.11 -9.83 17.61
C SER A 81 22.98 -11.20 16.96
N LEU A 82 22.11 -12.06 17.47
CA LEU A 82 21.78 -13.38 16.91
C LEU A 82 20.36 -13.41 16.35
N LYS A 83 20.13 -14.26 15.35
CA LYS A 83 18.82 -14.41 14.70
C LYS A 83 17.82 -15.22 15.50
N SER A 84 18.26 -16.20 16.30
CA SER A 84 17.44 -17.02 17.19
C SER A 84 18.39 -17.88 18.02
N TYR A 85 17.95 -18.43 19.15
CA TYR A 85 18.74 -19.43 19.88
C TYR A 85 18.98 -20.68 19.05
N ASN A 86 17.93 -21.19 18.37
CA ASN A 86 17.97 -22.44 17.62
C ASN A 86 18.98 -22.42 16.46
N THR A 87 19.17 -21.27 15.81
CA THR A 87 20.13 -21.11 14.71
C THR A 87 21.42 -20.44 15.14
N ALA A 88 21.52 -19.99 16.39
CA ALA A 88 22.68 -19.25 16.89
C ALA A 88 23.95 -20.08 16.77
N TRP A 89 23.87 -21.35 17.18
CA TRP A 89 25.00 -22.27 17.17
C TRP A 89 25.68 -22.34 15.81
N SER A 90 24.95 -22.77 14.78
CA SER A 90 25.48 -22.94 13.43
C SER A 90 26.01 -21.63 12.85
N ASP A 91 25.37 -20.51 13.18
CA ASP A 91 25.80 -19.19 12.72
C ASP A 91 27.11 -18.76 13.39
N ILE A 92 27.25 -18.99 14.70
CA ILE A 92 28.45 -18.66 15.48
C ILE A 92 29.63 -19.52 15.01
N GLU A 93 29.43 -20.83 14.96
CA GLU A 93 30.45 -21.81 14.56
C GLU A 93 30.96 -21.51 13.14
N LYS A 94 30.04 -21.34 12.18
CA LYS A 94 30.39 -21.01 10.80
C LYS A 94 31.17 -19.69 10.72
N TYR A 95 30.76 -18.67 11.47
CA TYR A 95 31.45 -17.38 11.48
C TYR A 95 32.86 -17.52 12.06
N ALA A 96 33.01 -18.20 13.21
CA ALA A 96 34.29 -18.42 13.86
C ALA A 96 35.26 -19.17 12.93
N ASN A 97 34.82 -20.28 12.34
CA ASN A 97 35.60 -21.06 11.40
C ASN A 97 36.04 -20.26 10.17
N ASN A 98 35.16 -19.40 9.63
CA ASN A 98 35.51 -18.52 8.52
C ASN A 98 36.50 -17.42 8.95
N PHE A 99 36.34 -16.88 10.16
CA PHE A 99 37.24 -15.87 10.69
C PHE A 99 38.66 -16.44 10.88
N LEU A 100 38.77 -17.68 11.33
CA LEU A 100 40.04 -18.35 11.62
C LEU A 100 40.80 -18.80 10.36
N LYS A 101 40.10 -18.98 9.24
CA LYS A 101 40.72 -19.23 7.92
C LYS A 101 41.34 -17.98 7.29
N LYS A 102 41.13 -16.79 7.87
CA LYS A 102 41.71 -15.55 7.36
C LYS A 102 43.22 -15.52 7.56
N THR A 103 43.91 -14.82 6.69
CA THR A 103 45.36 -14.60 6.83
C THR A 103 45.65 -13.74 8.07
N PRO A 104 46.86 -13.85 8.67
CA PRO A 104 47.23 -13.03 9.82
C PRO A 104 47.03 -11.52 9.61
N LYS A 105 47.27 -11.03 8.38
CA LYS A 105 47.07 -9.62 8.02
C LYS A 105 45.59 -9.21 8.06
N GLU A 106 44.70 -10.07 7.58
CA GLU A 106 43.24 -9.84 7.61
C GLU A 106 42.69 -9.92 9.03
N VAL A 107 43.19 -10.85 9.85
CA VAL A 107 42.84 -10.96 11.26
C VAL A 107 43.26 -9.70 12.02
N THR A 108 44.49 -9.23 11.87
CA THR A 108 44.97 -7.98 12.49
C THR A 108 44.10 -6.79 12.09
N LYS A 109 43.78 -6.66 10.80
CA LYS A 109 42.91 -5.59 10.30
C LYS A 109 41.50 -5.66 10.90
N ALA A 110 40.95 -6.87 11.08
CA ALA A 110 39.65 -7.06 11.70
C ALA A 110 39.66 -6.73 13.20
N ILE A 111 40.74 -7.08 13.92
CA ILE A 111 40.93 -6.72 15.33
C ILE A 111 41.05 -5.20 15.49
N GLU A 112 41.78 -4.53 14.60
CA GLU A 112 41.88 -3.06 14.59
C GLU A 112 40.52 -2.41 14.33
N ALA A 113 39.75 -2.92 13.37
CA ALA A 113 38.38 -2.47 13.11
C ALA A 113 37.45 -2.74 14.31
N GLY A 114 37.64 -3.86 15.01
CA GLY A 114 36.93 -4.25 16.23
C GLY A 114 37.15 -3.35 17.45
N ARG A 115 38.03 -2.35 17.34
CA ARG A 115 38.12 -1.23 18.31
C ARG A 115 37.03 -0.19 18.08
N TYR A 116 36.54 -0.07 16.84
CA TYR A 116 35.58 0.93 16.40
C TYR A 116 34.19 0.35 16.10
N TYR A 117 34.09 -0.96 15.88
CA TYR A 117 32.87 -1.68 15.55
C TYR A 117 32.78 -2.98 16.35
N THR A 118 31.60 -3.60 16.39
CA THR A 118 31.46 -4.97 16.89
C THR A 118 32.25 -5.93 16.00
N MET A 119 32.87 -6.95 16.60
CA MET A 119 33.47 -8.08 15.88
C MET A 119 32.45 -9.19 15.56
N ASP A 120 31.17 -8.84 15.52
CA ASP A 120 30.04 -9.74 15.29
C ASP A 120 30.08 -10.95 16.24
N LYS A 121 30.14 -12.17 15.71
CA LYS A 121 30.11 -13.40 16.50
C LYS A 121 31.41 -13.63 17.26
N MET A 122 32.51 -13.02 16.85
CA MET A 122 33.78 -13.12 17.57
C MET A 122 33.76 -12.38 18.91
N GLU A 123 32.77 -11.50 19.14
CA GLU A 123 32.54 -10.93 20.46
C GLU A 123 32.24 -12.01 21.52
N LEU A 124 31.77 -13.19 21.11
CA LEU A 124 31.49 -14.33 21.99
C LEU A 124 32.72 -15.19 22.30
N PHE A 125 33.89 -14.89 21.73
CA PHE A 125 35.14 -15.65 21.92
C PHE A 125 36.23 -14.83 22.62
N ASN A 126 35.88 -13.71 23.25
CA ASN A 126 36.84 -12.96 24.04
C ASN A 126 37.22 -13.74 25.31
N PRO A 127 38.51 -14.05 25.53
CA PRO A 127 38.95 -14.88 26.66
C PRO A 127 38.63 -14.29 28.04
N LEU A 128 38.65 -12.95 28.14
CA LEU A 128 38.46 -12.25 29.41
C LEU A 128 37.00 -12.01 29.77
N GLN A 129 36.06 -12.40 28.90
CA GLN A 129 34.64 -12.29 29.20
C GLN A 129 34.18 -13.47 30.04
N ARG A 130 33.42 -13.16 31.08
CA ARG A 130 32.89 -14.13 32.04
C ARG A 130 31.37 -14.10 32.14
N PHE A 131 30.74 -13.06 31.61
CA PHE A 131 29.31 -12.85 31.75
C PHE A 131 28.65 -12.58 30.41
N ILE A 132 27.48 -13.18 30.23
CA ILE A 132 26.62 -13.02 29.06
C ILE A 132 25.19 -12.72 29.51
N GLY A 133 24.55 -11.73 28.90
CA GLY A 133 23.12 -11.48 29.06
C GLY A 133 22.46 -11.41 27.70
N CYS A 134 21.35 -12.12 27.52
CA CYS A 134 20.60 -12.15 26.28
C CYS A 134 19.16 -11.66 26.50
N THR A 135 18.60 -10.94 25.54
CA THR A 135 17.15 -10.65 25.56
C THR A 135 16.60 -10.70 24.16
N SER A 136 15.32 -11.05 24.05
CA SER A 136 14.60 -10.87 22.80
C SER A 136 14.51 -9.38 22.48
N LYS A 137 15.06 -8.95 21.34
CA LYS A 137 14.72 -7.66 20.74
C LYS A 137 13.70 -7.94 19.66
N PRO A 138 12.49 -7.34 19.69
CA PRO A 138 11.59 -7.45 18.56
C PRO A 138 12.34 -6.97 17.32
N GLU A 139 12.29 -7.75 16.24
CA GLU A 139 12.66 -7.24 14.93
C GLU A 139 11.71 -6.07 14.68
N GLU A 140 12.20 -4.83 14.81
CA GLU A 140 11.39 -3.64 14.50
C GLU A 140 10.89 -3.83 13.07
N ASP A 141 9.60 -4.12 12.95
CA ASP A 141 8.92 -4.18 11.67
C ASP A 141 9.05 -2.80 11.05
N ILE A 142 9.74 -2.74 9.93
CA ILE A 142 9.95 -1.50 9.20
C ILE A 142 8.63 -0.78 8.91
N ILE A 143 7.57 -1.52 8.63
CA ILE A 143 6.25 -0.97 8.33
C ILE A 143 5.70 -0.31 9.58
N GLU A 144 5.80 -0.98 10.73
CA GLU A 144 5.38 -0.43 12.02
C GLU A 144 6.19 0.82 12.37
N SER A 145 7.52 0.75 12.31
CA SER A 145 8.43 1.87 12.56
C SER A 145 8.10 3.09 11.69
N VAL A 146 7.93 2.88 10.39
CA VAL A 146 7.60 3.94 9.44
C VAL A 146 6.20 4.51 9.73
N ASN A 147 5.22 3.67 10.01
CA ASN A 147 3.86 4.11 10.30
C ASN A 147 3.78 4.94 11.59
N GLN A 148 4.50 4.55 12.64
CA GLN A 148 4.62 5.37 13.84
C GLN A 148 5.28 6.72 13.56
N ILE A 149 6.32 6.76 12.72
CA ILE A 149 6.95 8.02 12.29
C ILE A 149 5.93 8.89 11.53
N ARG A 150 5.15 8.31 10.62
CA ARG A 150 4.12 9.01 9.84
C ARG A 150 3.06 9.61 10.76
N GLU A 151 2.63 8.88 11.79
CA GLU A 151 1.69 9.38 12.79
C GLU A 151 2.27 10.57 13.59
N GLU A 152 3.50 10.43 14.11
CA GLU A 152 4.19 11.50 14.83
C GLU A 152 4.30 12.78 13.99
N TYR A 153 4.69 12.64 12.72
CA TYR A 153 4.90 13.77 11.83
C TYR A 153 3.58 14.38 11.33
N SER A 154 2.54 13.56 11.14
CA SER A 154 1.19 14.04 10.83
C SER A 154 0.69 15.00 11.91
N LYS A 155 0.80 14.61 13.19
CA LYS A 155 0.44 15.44 14.35
C LYS A 155 1.33 16.67 14.47
N LYS A 156 2.64 16.49 14.33
CA LYS A 156 3.62 17.58 14.49
C LYS A 156 3.41 18.73 13.49
N PHE A 157 2.97 18.41 12.27
CA PHE A 157 2.84 19.37 11.18
C PHE A 157 1.41 19.60 10.71
N ASN A 158 0.41 19.07 11.42
CA ASN A 158 -1.01 19.23 11.08
C ASN A 158 -1.31 18.82 9.63
N VAL A 159 -0.93 17.59 9.27
CA VAL A 159 -1.10 17.07 7.90
C VAL A 159 -2.40 16.26 7.81
N PRO A 160 -3.42 16.70 7.05
CA PRO A 160 -4.76 16.13 7.16
C PRO A 160 -4.95 14.78 6.47
N ASN A 161 -4.02 14.35 5.62
CA ASN A 161 -4.20 13.22 4.70
C ASN A 161 -3.00 12.26 4.64
N VAL A 162 -2.28 12.07 5.75
CA VAL A 162 -1.20 11.06 5.83
C VAL A 162 -1.81 9.67 5.96
N HIS A 163 -1.56 8.80 5.00
CA HIS A 163 -2.07 7.42 5.04
C HIS A 163 -1.12 6.48 5.78
N GLN A 164 -1.64 5.47 6.47
CA GLN A 164 -0.80 4.36 6.92
C GLN A 164 -0.31 3.57 5.69
N LEU A 165 0.95 3.13 5.71
CA LEU A 165 1.50 2.25 4.69
C LEU A 165 1.09 0.80 4.95
N ILE A 166 0.60 0.15 3.90
CA ILE A 166 0.15 -1.24 3.86
C ILE A 166 1.14 -2.02 3.00
N TRP A 167 1.45 -3.26 3.37
CA TRP A 167 2.31 -4.12 2.56
C TRP A 167 1.70 -4.40 1.19
N SER A 168 2.51 -4.40 0.13
CA SER A 168 2.07 -4.68 -1.24
C SER A 168 2.89 -5.77 -1.91
N GLU A 169 2.24 -6.89 -2.22
CA GLU A 169 2.83 -7.97 -3.02
C GLU A 169 3.12 -7.53 -4.47
N ASP A 170 2.32 -6.62 -5.02
CA ASP A 170 2.55 -6.05 -6.36
C ASP A 170 3.88 -5.26 -6.37
N LEU A 171 4.12 -4.42 -5.36
CA LEU A 171 5.38 -3.69 -5.23
C LEU A 171 6.56 -4.63 -4.93
N LEU A 172 6.35 -5.69 -4.15
CA LEU A 172 7.39 -6.69 -3.89
C LEU A 172 7.79 -7.42 -5.17
N LYS A 173 6.81 -7.76 -6.02
CA LYS A 173 7.06 -8.36 -7.34
C LYS A 173 7.87 -7.41 -8.23
N ILE A 174 7.46 -6.14 -8.33
CA ILE A 174 8.21 -5.10 -9.04
C ILE A 174 9.66 -5.03 -8.51
N LEU A 175 9.85 -5.04 -7.20
CA LEU A 175 11.17 -4.98 -6.57
C LEU A 175 12.05 -6.21 -6.86
N LYS A 176 11.45 -7.39 -7.03
CA LYS A 176 12.16 -8.65 -7.35
C LYS A 176 12.56 -8.71 -8.83
N ASP A 177 11.68 -8.25 -9.71
CA ASP A 177 11.87 -8.30 -11.16
C ASP A 177 12.76 -7.15 -11.68
N MET A 178 13.05 -6.18 -10.81
CA MET A 178 13.83 -5.00 -11.14
C MET A 178 15.30 -5.31 -11.39
N ASP A 179 15.77 -4.95 -12.59
CA ASP A 179 17.18 -4.86 -12.91
C ASP A 179 17.82 -3.65 -12.19
N ARG A 180 18.61 -3.97 -11.17
CA ARG A 180 19.23 -2.99 -10.26
C ARG A 180 20.36 -2.20 -10.92
N ASP A 181 20.91 -2.69 -12.03
CA ASP A 181 22.02 -2.05 -12.74
C ASP A 181 21.52 -1.03 -13.78
N ASN A 182 20.22 -1.02 -14.07
CA ASN A 182 19.59 -0.19 -15.11
C ASN A 182 18.80 1.02 -14.57
N GLY A 183 19.11 1.48 -13.36
CA GLY A 183 18.69 2.81 -12.88
C GLY A 183 17.23 2.93 -12.40
N PHE A 184 16.63 1.85 -11.89
CA PHE A 184 15.25 1.86 -11.36
C PHE A 184 14.20 2.35 -12.38
N LYS A 185 14.18 1.80 -13.59
CA LYS A 185 13.14 2.12 -14.60
C LYS A 185 11.74 1.98 -13.98
N GLY A 186 10.93 3.03 -14.07
CA GLY A 186 9.60 3.11 -13.45
C GLY A 186 9.54 3.78 -12.07
N ALA A 187 10.69 3.97 -11.42
CA ALA A 187 10.79 4.86 -10.27
C ALA A 187 10.35 6.26 -10.66
N CYS A 188 9.78 6.97 -9.71
CA CYS A 188 9.26 8.32 -9.87
C CYS A 188 8.08 8.46 -10.85
N VAL A 189 7.57 7.35 -11.40
CA VAL A 189 6.38 7.31 -12.28
C VAL A 189 5.17 6.78 -11.51
N THR A 190 5.22 5.55 -11.03
CA THR A 190 4.11 4.91 -10.30
C THR A 190 4.44 4.63 -8.83
N TRP A 191 5.73 4.62 -8.48
CA TRP A 191 6.24 4.41 -7.13
C TRP A 191 7.54 5.19 -6.91
N ARG A 192 7.94 5.36 -5.66
CA ARG A 192 9.26 5.90 -5.24
C ARG A 192 10.03 4.85 -4.46
N TYR A 193 11.30 5.09 -4.21
CA TYR A 193 12.15 4.14 -3.49
C TYR A 193 13.04 4.83 -2.48
N VAL A 194 13.48 4.06 -1.48
CA VAL A 194 14.41 4.49 -0.46
C VAL A 194 15.38 3.36 -0.12
N HIS A 195 16.62 3.73 0.13
CA HIS A 195 17.65 2.86 0.68
C HIS A 195 17.78 3.13 2.18
N ILE A 196 17.77 2.08 2.98
CA ILE A 196 18.03 2.19 4.41
C ILE A 196 18.99 1.09 4.86
N ASP A 197 19.87 1.43 5.79
CA ASP A 197 20.82 0.49 6.37
C ASP A 197 20.15 -0.39 7.45
N THR A 198 19.13 0.14 8.12
CA THR A 198 18.45 -0.53 9.25
C THR A 198 16.94 -0.27 9.21
N SER A 199 16.13 -1.19 9.72
CA SER A 199 14.68 -0.97 9.93
C SER A 199 14.39 -0.14 11.18
N ASN A 200 15.43 0.40 11.82
CA ASN A 200 15.30 1.02 13.13
C ASN A 200 14.68 2.43 13.03
N LYS A 201 13.64 2.65 13.84
CA LYS A 201 12.90 3.91 13.91
C LYS A 201 13.78 5.12 14.24
N GLY A 202 14.71 4.96 15.19
CA GLY A 202 15.65 6.01 15.61
C GLY A 202 16.58 6.47 14.50
N SER A 203 17.10 5.55 13.70
CA SER A 203 17.95 5.85 12.53
C SER A 203 17.19 6.70 11.50
N ILE A 204 15.99 6.27 11.11
CA ILE A 204 15.13 7.00 10.16
C ILE A 204 14.81 8.41 10.70
N LYS A 205 14.47 8.52 11.99
CA LYS A 205 14.20 9.82 12.63
C LYS A 205 15.42 10.74 12.64
N ASN A 206 16.62 10.21 12.83
CA ASN A 206 17.85 11.01 12.80
C ASN A 206 18.11 11.62 11.41
N GLU A 207 17.93 10.84 10.34
CA GLU A 207 18.01 11.32 8.96
C GLU A 207 16.97 12.40 8.69
N LEU A 208 15.71 12.16 9.06
CA LEU A 208 14.64 13.15 8.95
C LEU A 208 14.98 14.43 9.73
N SER A 209 15.49 14.32 10.96
CA SER A 209 15.87 15.48 11.76
C SER A 209 16.94 16.33 11.07
N THR A 210 17.85 15.69 10.34
CA THR A 210 18.92 16.37 9.59
C THR A 210 18.33 17.19 8.44
N PHE A 211 17.33 16.65 7.74
CA PHE A 211 16.59 17.40 6.73
C PHE A 211 15.82 18.59 7.34
N PHE A 212 15.06 18.37 8.43
CA PHE A 212 14.22 19.42 9.01
C PHE A 212 15.02 20.57 9.66
N LYS A 213 16.30 20.36 10.00
CA LYS A 213 17.23 21.40 10.48
C LYS A 213 17.75 22.34 9.38
N LYS A 214 17.62 21.97 8.10
CA LYS A 214 18.03 22.81 6.97
C LYS A 214 17.18 24.09 6.89
N SER A 215 17.74 25.15 6.29
CA SER A 215 16.97 26.35 5.96
C SER A 215 15.88 26.05 4.93
N ASP A 216 14.87 26.91 4.81
CA ASP A 216 13.78 26.71 3.86
C ASP A 216 14.25 26.68 2.40
N VAL A 217 15.29 27.46 2.07
CA VAL A 217 15.90 27.46 0.73
C VAL A 217 16.58 26.13 0.46
N GLU A 218 17.37 25.62 1.41
CA GLU A 218 18.04 24.33 1.28
C GLU A 218 17.04 23.16 1.21
N LYS A 219 15.94 23.21 1.96
CA LYS A 219 14.88 22.19 1.88
C LYS A 219 14.26 22.15 0.49
N ARG A 220 13.89 23.31 -0.07
CA ARG A 220 13.33 23.40 -1.42
C ARG A 220 14.31 22.93 -2.48
N LEU A 221 15.58 23.31 -2.37
CA LEU A 221 16.62 22.84 -3.28
C LEU A 221 16.84 21.34 -3.18
N PHE A 222 16.86 20.78 -1.97
CA PHE A 222 17.00 19.34 -1.75
C PHE A 222 15.86 18.55 -2.40
N VAL A 223 14.61 18.97 -2.19
CA VAL A 223 13.44 18.31 -2.79
C VAL A 223 13.46 18.44 -4.32
N ARG A 224 13.81 19.63 -4.84
CA ARG A 224 13.87 19.86 -6.29
C ARG A 224 14.98 19.07 -6.96
N ASN A 225 16.17 19.01 -6.38
CA ASN A 225 17.33 18.35 -6.98
C ASN A 225 17.19 16.82 -7.00
N ASN A 226 16.36 16.28 -6.10
CA ASN A 226 16.12 14.83 -5.99
C ASN A 226 14.68 14.47 -6.40
N SER A 227 13.99 15.31 -7.16
CA SER A 227 12.61 15.04 -7.60
C SER A 227 12.49 13.79 -8.46
N ASP A 228 13.56 13.45 -9.16
CA ASP A 228 13.63 12.35 -10.12
C ASP A 228 14.43 11.15 -9.58
N SER A 229 14.87 11.21 -8.32
CA SER A 229 15.64 10.17 -7.60
C SER A 229 15.05 9.91 -6.20
N THR A 230 15.76 9.20 -5.32
CA THR A 230 15.34 9.04 -3.92
C THR A 230 15.52 10.33 -3.11
N LEU A 231 14.54 10.65 -2.25
CA LEU A 231 14.64 11.67 -1.18
C LEU A 231 15.08 11.07 0.18
N ASP A 232 15.68 9.88 0.14
CA ASP A 232 16.11 9.11 1.30
C ASP A 232 14.95 8.87 2.27
N SER A 233 15.20 8.91 3.58
CA SER A 233 14.16 8.71 4.61
C SER A 233 12.97 9.66 4.49
N LEU A 234 13.07 10.77 3.74
CA LEU A 234 11.94 11.68 3.51
C LEU A 234 10.83 11.03 2.67
N GLU A 235 11.14 10.03 1.85
CA GLU A 235 10.16 9.29 1.04
C GLU A 235 9.05 8.68 1.90
N PHE A 236 9.38 8.24 3.11
CA PHE A 236 8.44 7.72 4.09
C PHE A 236 7.40 8.73 4.57
N LEU A 237 7.59 10.03 4.34
CA LEU A 237 6.68 11.07 4.80
C LEU A 237 5.75 11.62 3.71
N ASN A 238 5.79 11.09 2.48
CA ASN A 238 4.86 11.50 1.44
C ASN A 238 3.41 11.10 1.84
N PRO A 239 2.48 12.06 2.06
CA PRO A 239 1.16 11.77 2.63
C PRO A 239 0.28 10.88 1.74
N LEU A 240 0.49 10.94 0.41
CA LEU A 240 -0.32 10.23 -0.59
C LEU A 240 0.17 8.79 -0.86
N GLN A 241 1.32 8.39 -0.30
CA GLN A 241 1.74 7.00 -0.32
C GLN A 241 0.91 6.18 0.67
N LYS A 242 0.48 5.00 0.23
CA LYS A 242 -0.39 4.05 0.95
C LYS A 242 0.20 2.64 1.00
N PHE A 243 1.17 2.33 0.14
CA PHE A 243 1.73 0.99 0.02
C PHE A 243 3.25 1.01 0.17
N ILE A 244 3.78 -0.05 0.73
CA ILE A 244 5.21 -0.28 0.88
C ILE A 244 5.56 -1.74 0.58
N ALA A 245 6.72 -1.97 -0.01
CA ALA A 245 7.34 -3.28 -0.04
C ALA A 245 8.84 -3.13 0.11
N CYS A 246 9.45 -3.95 0.96
CA CYS A 246 10.87 -3.89 1.24
C CYS A 246 11.55 -5.23 0.96
N SER A 247 12.76 -5.19 0.43
CA SER A 247 13.59 -6.37 0.27
C SER A 247 15.03 -6.04 0.63
N ARG A 248 15.71 -6.99 1.25
CA ARG A 248 17.13 -6.86 1.58
C ARG A 248 17.97 -7.13 0.34
N ASN A 249 18.90 -6.24 0.06
CA ASN A 249 19.91 -6.46 -0.96
C ASN A 249 20.99 -7.39 -0.41
N SER A 250 21.12 -8.58 -1.02
CA SER A 250 22.09 -9.60 -0.62
C SER A 250 23.55 -9.12 -0.67
N ASN A 251 23.87 -8.14 -1.55
CA ASN A 251 25.25 -7.68 -1.75
C ASN A 251 25.65 -6.59 -0.74
N THR A 252 24.74 -5.67 -0.41
CA THR A 252 25.04 -4.50 0.43
C THR A 252 24.51 -4.63 1.85
N HIS A 253 23.71 -5.65 2.15
CA HIS A 253 22.95 -5.83 3.40
C HIS A 253 21.93 -4.71 3.70
N ARG A 254 21.81 -3.71 2.83
CA ARG A 254 20.83 -2.62 2.90
C ARG A 254 19.45 -3.10 2.50
N PHE A 255 18.41 -2.49 3.05
CA PHE A 255 17.06 -2.64 2.52
C PHE A 255 16.82 -1.65 1.40
N ILE A 256 16.07 -2.10 0.41
CA ILE A 256 15.46 -1.26 -0.61
C ILE A 256 13.96 -1.36 -0.36
N CYS A 257 13.30 -0.23 -0.16
CA CYS A 257 11.85 -0.17 -0.03
C CYS A 257 11.26 0.61 -1.20
N LEU A 258 10.19 0.09 -1.79
CA LEU A 258 9.35 0.80 -2.74
C LEU A 258 8.13 1.35 -2.02
N LEU A 259 7.72 2.56 -2.39
CA LEU A 259 6.54 3.25 -1.86
C LEU A 259 5.59 3.60 -3.00
N GLY A 260 4.33 3.24 -2.85
CA GLY A 260 3.25 3.47 -3.81
C GLY A 260 2.05 4.15 -3.16
N THR A 261 1.16 4.80 -3.90
CA THR A 261 0.93 4.69 -5.35
C THR A 261 1.42 5.91 -6.17
N GLU A 262 2.18 6.81 -5.54
CA GLU A 262 2.64 8.03 -6.19
C GLU A 262 4.08 7.92 -6.66
N GLY A 263 4.30 8.18 -7.95
CA GLY A 263 5.65 8.41 -8.47
C GLY A 263 6.20 9.77 -8.07
N LYS A 264 5.36 10.79 -7.87
CA LYS A 264 5.84 12.14 -7.51
C LYS A 264 5.87 12.35 -6.01
N PHE A 265 6.94 12.96 -5.52
CA PHE A 265 7.00 13.37 -4.13
C PHE A 265 6.21 14.67 -3.92
N THR A 266 5.24 14.64 -3.00
CA THR A 266 4.49 15.83 -2.59
C THR A 266 4.81 16.15 -1.14
N MET A 267 5.47 17.29 -0.92
CA MET A 267 5.81 17.77 0.42
C MET A 267 4.59 18.47 1.04
N PHE A 268 4.28 18.14 2.29
CA PHE A 268 3.27 18.85 3.09
C PHE A 268 3.83 20.16 3.66
N ASP A 269 2.95 21.03 4.17
CA ASP A 269 3.37 22.25 4.87
C ASP A 269 4.04 21.91 6.20
N TYR A 270 5.36 22.10 6.27
CA TYR A 270 6.18 21.89 7.47
C TYR A 270 6.50 23.19 8.22
N SER A 271 5.84 24.31 7.89
CA SER A 271 6.10 25.63 8.50
C SER A 271 5.45 25.82 9.87
N HIS A 272 4.72 24.82 10.38
CA HIS A 272 3.89 24.89 11.58
C HIS A 272 2.77 25.95 11.54
N LYS A 273 2.36 26.36 10.33
CA LYS A 273 1.26 27.32 10.12
C LYS A 273 -0.06 26.68 9.70
N SER A 274 -0.03 25.39 9.35
CA SER A 274 -1.24 24.63 9.03
C SER A 274 -2.18 24.58 10.23
N ASN A 275 -3.43 24.98 10.02
CA ASN A 275 -4.53 24.83 10.96
C ASN A 275 -5.42 23.60 10.63
N GLU A 276 -4.97 22.78 9.69
CA GLU A 276 -5.67 21.55 9.32
C GLU A 276 -5.65 20.56 10.50
N ILE A 277 -6.65 19.67 10.52
CA ILE A 277 -6.76 18.64 11.56
C ILE A 277 -6.13 17.35 11.02
N PRO A 278 -5.14 16.74 11.71
CA PRO A 278 -4.60 15.43 11.31
C PRO A 278 -5.70 14.39 11.07
N GLY A 279 -5.61 13.71 9.93
CA GLY A 279 -6.60 12.69 9.50
C GLY A 279 -7.98 13.24 9.11
N SER A 280 -8.17 14.55 8.97
CA SER A 280 -9.47 15.12 8.56
C SER A 280 -9.83 14.91 7.09
N ASN A 281 -8.83 14.63 6.24
CA ASN A 281 -8.98 14.53 4.79
C ASN A 281 -8.58 13.13 4.28
N CYS A 282 -9.09 12.10 4.96
CA CYS A 282 -8.91 10.71 4.53
C CYS A 282 -9.73 10.40 3.28
N GLN A 283 -9.12 9.65 2.38
CA GLN A 283 -9.78 9.23 1.14
C GLN A 283 -10.88 8.19 1.42
N LYS A 284 -11.74 7.97 0.43
CA LYS A 284 -12.79 6.95 0.48
C LYS A 284 -12.18 5.60 0.88
N ARG A 285 -12.85 4.87 1.77
CA ARG A 285 -12.41 3.56 2.33
C ARG A 285 -11.29 3.65 3.38
N TYR A 286 -10.89 4.86 3.76
CA TYR A 286 -10.00 5.12 4.87
C TYR A 286 -10.73 5.90 5.96
N LYS A 287 -10.37 5.64 7.22
CA LYS A 287 -10.88 6.37 8.39
C LYS A 287 -9.71 7.03 9.11
N ASN A 288 -10.01 8.11 9.82
CA ASN A 288 -9.05 8.70 10.75
C ASN A 288 -8.85 7.72 11.92
N ASP A 289 -7.60 7.38 12.18
CA ASP A 289 -7.15 6.79 13.43
C ASP A 289 -5.96 7.60 13.93
N SER A 290 -6.14 8.26 15.07
CA SER A 290 -5.06 8.99 15.74
C SER A 290 -4.31 10.00 14.84
N GLY A 291 -4.99 10.63 13.90
CA GLY A 291 -4.40 11.64 13.01
C GLY A 291 -3.75 11.10 11.74
N VAL A 292 -3.89 9.80 11.45
CA VAL A 292 -3.51 9.18 10.17
C VAL A 292 -4.72 8.48 9.55
N CYS A 293 -4.66 8.31 8.24
CA CYS A 293 -5.70 7.65 7.46
C CYS A 293 -5.40 6.15 7.34
N VAL A 294 -6.19 5.34 8.02
CA VAL A 294 -6.06 3.88 8.06
C VAL A 294 -7.16 3.25 7.21
N ALA A 295 -6.82 2.22 6.44
CA ALA A 295 -7.80 1.50 5.63
C ALA A 295 -8.87 0.87 6.53
N ILE A 296 -10.14 0.98 6.13
CA ILE A 296 -11.26 0.34 6.85
C ILE A 296 -11.15 -1.19 6.75
N ASN A 297 -10.73 -1.69 5.58
CA ASN A 297 -10.36 -3.09 5.35
C ASN A 297 -9.08 -3.15 4.53
N SER A 298 -7.94 -3.46 5.16
CA SER A 298 -6.62 -3.45 4.52
C SER A 298 -6.40 -4.59 3.53
N GLU A 299 -7.03 -5.76 3.73
CA GLU A 299 -6.92 -6.93 2.83
C GLU A 299 -7.55 -6.67 1.45
N GLU A 300 -8.43 -5.68 1.43
CA GLU A 300 -9.20 -5.25 0.29
C GLU A 300 -8.50 -4.14 -0.53
N GLU A 301 -7.42 -3.55 0.01
CA GLU A 301 -6.62 -2.53 -0.67
C GLU A 301 -5.67 -3.15 -1.70
N SER A 302 -5.46 -2.44 -2.81
CA SER A 302 -4.52 -2.86 -3.87
C SER A 302 -3.67 -1.69 -4.31
N TYR A 303 -2.40 -1.92 -4.59
CA TYR A 303 -1.47 -0.92 -5.11
C TYR A 303 -1.97 -0.26 -6.40
N PHE A 304 -2.63 -1.00 -7.28
CA PHE A 304 -3.20 -0.42 -8.50
C PHE A 304 -4.56 0.25 -8.28
N GLY A 305 -5.10 0.20 -7.06
CA GLY A 305 -6.43 0.71 -6.71
C GLY A 305 -7.57 -0.12 -7.28
N ARG A 306 -8.79 0.41 -7.17
CA ARG A 306 -10.02 -0.28 -7.58
C ARG A 306 -10.66 0.36 -8.80
N GLN A 307 -10.96 -0.47 -9.78
CA GLN A 307 -11.68 -0.05 -10.98
C GLN A 307 -13.06 0.55 -10.64
N SER A 308 -13.80 -0.03 -9.70
CA SER A 308 -15.13 0.46 -9.32
C SER A 308 -15.10 1.87 -8.72
N ASP A 309 -14.10 2.15 -7.87
CA ASP A 309 -13.90 3.48 -7.31
C ASP A 309 -13.53 4.49 -8.40
N PHE A 310 -12.61 4.12 -9.31
CA PHE A 310 -12.27 4.96 -10.47
C PHE A 310 -13.50 5.25 -11.35
N MET A 311 -14.32 4.25 -11.65
CA MET A 311 -15.54 4.40 -12.46
C MET A 311 -16.57 5.33 -11.80
N SER A 312 -16.71 5.26 -10.49
CA SER A 312 -17.55 6.19 -9.71
C SER A 312 -17.00 7.61 -9.79
N ASP A 313 -15.70 7.78 -9.49
CA ASP A 313 -15.06 9.08 -9.40
C ASP A 313 -15.02 9.80 -10.76
N ILE A 314 -14.69 9.09 -11.85
CA ILE A 314 -14.61 9.73 -13.16
C ILE A 314 -15.98 10.24 -13.63
N ASN A 315 -17.05 9.50 -13.35
CA ASN A 315 -18.40 9.95 -13.67
C ASN A 315 -18.84 11.12 -12.79
N GLN A 316 -18.41 11.18 -11.54
CA GLN A 316 -18.61 12.36 -10.69
C GLN A 316 -17.89 13.59 -11.25
N ILE A 317 -16.65 13.44 -11.73
CA ILE A 317 -15.92 14.53 -12.41
C ILE A 317 -16.69 14.99 -13.65
N ARG A 318 -17.11 14.05 -14.51
CA ARG A 318 -17.85 14.34 -15.74
C ARG A 318 -19.15 15.10 -15.43
N ARG A 319 -19.90 14.69 -14.41
CA ARG A 319 -21.10 15.39 -13.94
C ARG A 319 -20.78 16.81 -13.47
N ARG A 320 -19.73 16.97 -12.63
CA ARG A 320 -19.30 18.28 -12.14
C ARG A 320 -19.01 19.24 -13.30
N TYR A 321 -18.15 18.84 -14.23
CA TYR A 321 -17.78 19.71 -15.35
C TYR A 321 -18.91 19.90 -16.36
N ALA A 322 -19.81 18.94 -16.52
CA ALA A 322 -21.01 19.13 -17.31
C ALA A 322 -21.88 20.26 -16.76
N LYS A 323 -22.06 20.31 -15.43
CA LYS A 323 -22.82 21.38 -14.76
C LYS A 323 -22.08 22.71 -14.81
N GLU A 324 -20.80 22.72 -14.45
CA GLU A 324 -19.95 23.92 -14.37
C GLU A 324 -19.84 24.63 -15.74
N TYR A 325 -19.64 23.86 -16.81
CA TYR A 325 -19.47 24.38 -18.17
C TYR A 325 -20.70 24.22 -19.06
N ARG A 326 -21.84 23.82 -18.48
CA ARG A 326 -23.12 23.68 -19.20
C ARG A 326 -23.01 22.81 -20.46
N VAL A 327 -22.38 21.65 -20.31
CA VAL A 327 -22.16 20.70 -21.40
C VAL A 327 -23.45 19.92 -21.64
N PRO A 328 -24.12 20.10 -22.79
CA PRO A 328 -25.47 19.59 -22.99
C PRO A 328 -25.52 18.06 -23.23
N ASN A 329 -24.40 17.43 -23.56
CA ASN A 329 -24.33 16.04 -24.02
C ASN A 329 -23.16 15.26 -23.39
N MET A 330 -22.82 15.54 -22.13
CA MET A 330 -21.82 14.75 -21.39
C MET A 330 -22.42 13.40 -20.99
N HIS A 331 -21.93 12.31 -21.56
CA HIS A 331 -22.41 10.97 -21.23
C HIS A 331 -21.67 10.37 -20.04
N ALA A 332 -22.35 9.59 -19.20
CA ALA A 332 -21.65 8.73 -18.24
C ALA A 332 -20.85 7.66 -18.99
N LEU A 333 -19.67 7.33 -18.46
CA LEU A 333 -18.89 6.19 -18.90
C LEU A 333 -19.41 4.93 -18.21
N THR A 334 -19.75 3.91 -19.01
CA THR A 334 -20.12 2.58 -18.55
C THR A 334 -19.03 1.58 -18.91
N TRP A 335 -18.83 0.56 -18.08
CA TRP A 335 -17.87 -0.50 -18.39
C TRP A 335 -18.31 -1.28 -19.64
N SER A 336 -17.36 -1.64 -20.51
CA SER A 336 -17.61 -2.45 -21.71
C SER A 336 -16.75 -3.71 -21.70
N ASN A 337 -17.39 -4.87 -21.60
CA ASN A 337 -16.69 -6.15 -21.70
C ASN A 337 -16.08 -6.35 -23.09
N GLU A 338 -16.76 -5.91 -24.15
CA GLU A 338 -16.23 -5.95 -25.52
C GLU A 338 -14.91 -5.18 -25.65
N LEU A 339 -14.81 -3.97 -25.08
CA LEU A 339 -13.56 -3.22 -25.07
C LEU A 339 -12.49 -3.89 -24.18
N ALA A 340 -12.89 -4.59 -23.12
CA ALA A 340 -11.96 -5.32 -22.27
C ALA A 340 -11.36 -6.53 -23.00
N GLU A 341 -12.18 -7.30 -23.71
CA GLU A 341 -11.77 -8.42 -24.57
C GLU A 341 -10.84 -7.94 -25.71
N VAL A 342 -11.10 -6.76 -26.27
CA VAL A 342 -10.20 -6.12 -27.24
C VAL A 342 -8.87 -5.73 -26.59
N LEU A 343 -8.90 -5.15 -25.39
CA LEU A 343 -7.69 -4.64 -24.73
C LEU A 343 -6.79 -5.77 -24.24
N GLU A 344 -7.33 -6.86 -23.71
CA GLU A 344 -6.58 -7.94 -23.06
C GLU A 344 -5.36 -8.43 -23.87
N PRO A 345 -5.49 -8.84 -25.15
CA PRO A 345 -4.36 -9.39 -25.90
C PRO A 345 -3.38 -8.33 -26.41
N LEU A 346 -3.74 -7.04 -26.39
CA LEU A 346 -2.92 -5.99 -27.00
C LEU A 346 -1.70 -5.64 -26.16
N ARG A 347 -0.56 -5.42 -26.84
CA ARG A 347 0.61 -4.73 -26.26
C ARG A 347 0.46 -3.21 -26.40
N MET A 348 1.30 -2.45 -25.72
CA MET A 348 1.25 -0.98 -25.76
C MET A 348 1.42 -0.39 -27.17
N ASP A 349 2.31 -0.95 -27.97
CA ASP A 349 2.51 -0.49 -29.35
C ASP A 349 1.26 -0.72 -30.21
N ASP A 350 0.58 -1.87 -30.02
CA ASP A 350 -0.67 -2.18 -30.71
C ASP A 350 -1.80 -1.27 -30.26
N VAL A 351 -1.83 -0.94 -28.97
CA VAL A 351 -2.80 0.02 -28.42
C VAL A 351 -2.63 1.37 -29.15
N LYS A 352 -1.40 1.88 -29.21
CA LYS A 352 -1.11 3.15 -29.90
C LYS A 352 -1.45 3.10 -31.39
N ALA A 353 -1.08 2.03 -32.07
CA ALA A 353 -1.29 1.86 -33.51
C ALA A 353 -2.76 1.77 -33.93
N GLN A 354 -3.63 1.29 -33.05
CA GLN A 354 -5.08 1.17 -33.28
C GLN A 354 -5.89 2.35 -32.74
N ALA A 355 -5.30 3.16 -31.87
CA ALA A 355 -5.89 4.41 -31.44
C ALA A 355 -6.25 5.30 -32.64
N LYS A 356 -7.35 6.06 -32.54
CA LYS A 356 -7.92 6.91 -33.62
C LYS A 356 -8.57 6.14 -34.78
N LYS A 357 -8.43 4.81 -34.87
CA LYS A 357 -9.10 3.98 -35.90
C LYS A 357 -10.37 3.34 -35.38
N THR A 358 -10.28 2.77 -34.18
CA THR A 358 -11.36 1.97 -33.56
C THR A 358 -11.86 2.58 -32.26
N TRP A 359 -10.96 3.22 -31.50
CA TRP A 359 -11.25 3.80 -30.19
C TRP A 359 -10.24 4.91 -29.82
N ARG A 360 -10.49 5.62 -28.72
CA ARG A 360 -9.49 6.44 -28.01
C ARG A 360 -8.96 5.67 -26.81
N TYR A 361 -7.87 6.12 -26.21
CA TYR A 361 -7.40 5.55 -24.95
C TYR A 361 -6.81 6.61 -24.04
N GLY A 362 -6.96 6.44 -22.74
CA GLY A 362 -6.23 7.18 -21.71
C GLY A 362 -5.27 6.27 -20.95
N ALA A 363 -4.17 6.84 -20.44
CA ALA A 363 -3.19 6.13 -19.63
C ALA A 363 -3.19 6.66 -18.19
N LEU A 364 -3.14 5.75 -17.23
CA LEU A 364 -3.11 6.01 -15.80
C LEU A 364 -1.95 5.24 -15.16
N ASN A 365 -1.41 5.77 -14.08
CA ASN A 365 -0.37 5.08 -13.32
C ASN A 365 -1.01 4.02 -12.42
N THR A 366 -2.02 4.42 -11.66
CA THR A 366 -2.87 3.58 -10.81
C THR A 366 -4.30 4.16 -10.82
N TYR A 367 -5.31 3.41 -10.39
CA TYR A 367 -6.65 3.98 -10.17
C TYR A 367 -6.66 4.94 -8.98
N ASP A 368 -5.80 4.65 -8.00
CA ASP A 368 -5.60 5.49 -6.81
C ASP A 368 -4.99 6.84 -7.17
N ASN A 369 -5.39 7.89 -6.45
CA ASN A 369 -4.96 9.28 -6.62
C ASN A 369 -5.14 9.90 -8.03
N THR A 370 -5.50 9.12 -9.05
CA THR A 370 -5.74 9.57 -10.43
C THR A 370 -6.76 10.69 -10.51
N ILE A 371 -7.74 10.72 -9.60
CA ILE A 371 -8.70 11.82 -9.45
C ILE A 371 -8.03 13.19 -9.25
N TYR A 372 -6.96 13.27 -8.43
CA TYR A 372 -6.22 14.52 -8.20
C TYR A 372 -5.45 14.92 -9.45
N HIS A 373 -4.83 13.94 -10.11
CA HIS A 373 -4.09 14.16 -11.35
C HIS A 373 -4.98 14.65 -12.48
N ILE A 374 -6.16 14.02 -12.67
CA ILE A 374 -7.16 14.47 -13.63
C ILE A 374 -7.61 15.89 -13.31
N LYS A 375 -8.00 16.18 -12.06
CA LYS A 375 -8.44 17.53 -11.67
C LYS A 375 -7.36 18.59 -11.93
N ALA A 376 -6.11 18.30 -11.61
CA ALA A 376 -4.99 19.20 -11.85
C ALA A 376 -4.75 19.44 -13.35
N ASP A 377 -4.73 18.37 -14.16
CA ASP A 377 -4.51 18.46 -15.60
C ASP A 377 -5.67 19.19 -16.30
N VAL A 378 -6.91 18.94 -15.87
CA VAL A 378 -8.11 19.63 -16.38
C VAL A 378 -8.12 21.10 -16.02
N THR A 379 -7.81 21.43 -14.75
CA THR A 379 -7.74 22.83 -14.30
C THR A 379 -6.72 23.60 -15.15
N ARG A 380 -5.50 23.06 -15.28
CA ARG A 380 -4.45 23.65 -16.11
C ARG A 380 -4.88 23.84 -17.55
N PHE A 381 -5.51 22.83 -18.15
CA PHE A 381 -5.97 22.89 -19.54
C PHE A 381 -7.12 23.91 -19.71
N PHE A 382 -8.01 24.03 -18.73
CA PHE A 382 -9.15 24.95 -18.80
C PHE A 382 -8.79 26.41 -18.54
N GLU A 383 -7.74 26.68 -17.78
CA GLU A 383 -7.18 28.02 -17.54
C GLU A 383 -6.47 28.62 -18.77
N MET A 384 -6.08 27.80 -19.75
CA MET A 384 -5.47 28.29 -20.98
C MET A 384 -6.46 29.18 -21.77
N ASN A 385 -5.94 30.13 -22.54
CA ASN A 385 -6.77 30.84 -23.51
C ASN A 385 -7.09 29.95 -24.74
N ARG A 386 -8.05 30.38 -25.56
CA ARG A 386 -8.54 29.60 -26.72
C ARG A 386 -7.43 29.19 -27.68
N THR A 387 -6.51 30.10 -28.02
CA THR A 387 -5.39 29.83 -28.94
C THR A 387 -4.44 28.80 -28.33
N ALA A 388 -4.02 29.02 -27.08
CA ALA A 388 -3.13 28.10 -26.37
C ALA A 388 -3.73 26.69 -26.20
N LYS A 389 -5.05 26.58 -25.97
CA LYS A 389 -5.73 25.27 -25.95
C LYS A 389 -5.64 24.58 -27.30
N ASN A 390 -5.97 25.29 -28.38
CA ASN A 390 -5.92 24.71 -29.72
C ASN A 390 -4.51 24.27 -30.08
N ASP A 391 -3.51 25.11 -29.81
CA ASP A 391 -2.10 24.78 -30.06
C ASP A 391 -1.66 23.57 -29.23
N HIS A 392 -2.09 23.48 -27.97
CA HIS A 392 -1.83 22.32 -27.11
C HIS A 392 -2.46 21.03 -27.68
N ILE A 393 -3.73 21.07 -28.08
CA ILE A 393 -4.42 19.91 -28.68
C ILE A 393 -3.72 19.48 -29.96
N VAL A 394 -3.43 20.42 -30.87
CA VAL A 394 -2.81 20.11 -32.17
C VAL A 394 -1.43 19.51 -31.96
N LYS A 395 -0.60 20.16 -31.15
CA LYS A 395 0.77 19.69 -30.86
C LYS A 395 0.77 18.34 -30.16
N THR A 396 -0.07 18.15 -29.15
CA THR A 396 -0.10 16.88 -28.42
C THR A 396 -0.62 15.75 -29.30
N LEU A 397 -1.64 15.97 -30.14
CA LEU A 397 -2.17 14.94 -31.02
C LEU A 397 -1.33 14.68 -32.28
N SER A 398 -0.42 15.59 -32.65
CA SER A 398 0.61 15.36 -33.66
C SER A 398 1.77 14.53 -33.12
N ASP A 399 2.15 14.75 -31.85
CA ASP A 399 3.28 14.06 -31.22
C ASP A 399 2.87 12.73 -30.56
N LYS A 400 1.59 12.61 -30.15
CA LYS A 400 1.04 11.46 -29.44
C LYS A 400 -0.32 11.01 -29.99
N ASP A 401 -0.68 9.78 -29.68
CA ASP A 401 -1.98 9.22 -30.05
C ASP A 401 -3.11 9.47 -29.04
N THR A 402 -2.81 10.13 -27.92
CA THR A 402 -3.75 10.37 -26.82
C THR A 402 -3.56 11.77 -26.20
N MET A 403 -4.63 12.33 -25.63
CA MET A 403 -4.59 13.46 -24.68
C MET A 403 -4.45 13.00 -23.22
N ASP A 404 -3.96 11.76 -23.02
CA ASP A 404 -3.72 11.13 -21.73
C ASP A 404 -4.98 11.18 -20.85
N ARG A 405 -4.92 11.87 -19.71
CA ARG A 405 -6.02 11.97 -18.73
C ARG A 405 -7.19 12.83 -19.19
N LEU A 406 -7.02 13.70 -20.19
CA LEU A 406 -8.11 14.53 -20.70
C LEU A 406 -9.12 13.73 -21.54
N GLU A 407 -8.73 12.55 -22.04
CA GLU A 407 -9.62 11.67 -22.81
C GLU A 407 -10.87 11.27 -22.01
N PHE A 408 -10.73 11.13 -20.69
CA PHE A 408 -11.83 10.78 -19.80
C PHE A 408 -12.91 11.86 -19.68
N LEU A 409 -12.67 13.07 -20.20
CA LEU A 409 -13.66 14.16 -20.23
C LEU A 409 -14.31 14.38 -21.59
N ASN A 410 -14.01 13.55 -22.60
CA ASN A 410 -14.68 13.67 -23.89
C ASN A 410 -16.19 13.38 -23.72
N PRO A 411 -17.09 14.35 -23.97
CA PRO A 411 -18.50 14.25 -23.63
C PRO A 411 -19.25 13.17 -24.43
N LEU A 412 -18.71 12.81 -25.60
CA LEU A 412 -19.33 11.86 -26.51
C LEU A 412 -18.87 10.41 -26.29
N GLN A 413 -17.85 10.19 -25.45
CA GLN A 413 -17.48 8.86 -24.99
C GLN A 413 -18.51 8.35 -23.99
N LYS A 414 -18.84 7.07 -24.11
CA LYS A 414 -19.93 6.38 -23.40
C LYS A 414 -19.46 5.09 -22.76
N THR A 415 -18.49 4.42 -23.36
CA THR A 415 -17.96 3.16 -22.86
C THR A 415 -16.48 3.27 -22.54
N ILE A 416 -16.05 2.51 -21.55
CA ILE A 416 -14.66 2.42 -21.12
C ILE A 416 -14.33 0.98 -20.73
N ALA A 417 -13.12 0.54 -21.03
CA ALA A 417 -12.55 -0.66 -20.43
C ALA A 417 -11.07 -0.44 -20.16
N CYS A 418 -10.61 -0.92 -19.02
CA CYS A 418 -9.26 -0.69 -18.54
C CYS A 418 -8.52 -1.99 -18.26
N GLY A 419 -7.21 -1.99 -18.44
CA GLY A 419 -6.36 -3.16 -18.24
C GLY A 419 -4.93 -2.76 -18.01
N ARG A 420 -4.19 -3.62 -17.30
CA ARG A 420 -2.76 -3.40 -17.02
C ARG A 420 -1.95 -3.67 -18.29
N LYS A 421 -1.01 -2.79 -18.61
CA LYS A 421 -0.06 -2.95 -19.72
C LYS A 421 1.33 -2.54 -19.29
N GLU A 422 2.33 -3.26 -19.78
CA GLU A 422 3.73 -2.95 -19.51
C GLU A 422 4.37 -2.22 -20.69
N GLU A 423 5.11 -1.17 -20.36
CA GLU A 423 5.91 -0.39 -21.30
C GLU A 423 7.24 -0.03 -20.62
N GLU A 424 8.36 -0.42 -21.23
CA GLU A 424 9.71 -0.12 -20.74
C GLU A 424 9.96 -0.52 -19.26
N GLY A 425 9.30 -1.58 -18.78
CA GLY A 425 9.39 -2.06 -17.40
C GLY A 425 8.47 -1.33 -16.42
N VAL A 426 7.56 -0.48 -16.91
CA VAL A 426 6.55 0.23 -16.11
C VAL A 426 5.18 -0.32 -16.43
N THR A 427 4.44 -0.73 -15.40
CA THR A 427 3.03 -1.10 -15.54
C THR A 427 2.14 0.14 -15.47
N TYR A 428 1.35 0.36 -16.52
CA TYR A 428 0.30 1.36 -16.58
C TYR A 428 -1.07 0.71 -16.59
N ILE A 429 -2.08 1.46 -16.16
CA ILE A 429 -3.48 1.13 -16.41
C ILE A 429 -3.91 1.88 -17.66
N ILE A 430 -4.20 1.13 -18.72
CA ILE A 430 -4.64 1.67 -20.00
C ILE A 430 -6.14 1.49 -20.10
N CYS A 431 -6.84 2.55 -20.47
CA CYS A 431 -8.27 2.56 -20.60
C CYS A 431 -8.68 2.90 -22.03
N LEU A 432 -9.28 1.94 -22.75
CA LEU A 432 -9.92 2.18 -24.03
C LEU A 432 -11.26 2.89 -23.84
N LEU A 433 -11.58 3.83 -24.73
CA LEU A 433 -12.75 4.71 -24.69
C LEU A 433 -13.47 4.66 -26.03
N GLY A 434 -14.78 4.40 -25.97
CA GLY A 434 -15.65 4.32 -27.15
C GLY A 434 -16.96 5.09 -26.97
N PRO A 435 -17.68 5.38 -28.06
CA PRO A 435 -17.43 4.92 -29.44
C PRO A 435 -16.69 5.95 -30.32
N LYS A 436 -16.29 7.11 -29.78
CA LYS A 436 -15.68 8.15 -30.61
C LYS A 436 -14.20 7.87 -30.82
N VAL A 437 -13.75 7.98 -32.07
CA VAL A 437 -12.33 7.80 -32.45
C VAL A 437 -11.56 9.11 -32.47
N ASN A 438 -12.26 10.26 -32.47
CA ASN A 438 -11.66 11.58 -32.42
C ASN A 438 -11.76 12.16 -31.01
N PHE A 439 -10.69 12.83 -30.57
CA PHE A 439 -10.72 13.64 -29.36
C PHE A 439 -11.61 14.87 -29.58
N THR A 440 -12.56 15.09 -28.68
CA THR A 440 -13.38 16.30 -28.66
C THR A 440 -13.49 16.84 -27.25
N THR A 441 -13.23 18.14 -27.10
CA THR A 441 -13.47 18.90 -25.87
C THR A 441 -14.76 19.70 -25.98
N PHE A 442 -15.24 20.22 -24.85
CA PHE A 442 -16.39 21.12 -24.77
C PHE A 442 -15.95 22.58 -24.59
N ASP A 443 -16.89 23.50 -24.82
CA ASP A 443 -16.68 24.92 -24.61
C ASP A 443 -16.47 25.23 -23.12
N THR A 444 -15.41 25.97 -22.83
CA THR A 444 -14.98 26.35 -21.48
C THR A 444 -15.00 27.86 -21.27
N SER A 445 -15.54 28.62 -22.24
CA SER A 445 -15.65 30.08 -22.18
C SER A 445 -16.79 30.58 -21.28
N PHE A 446 -17.58 29.67 -20.70
CA PHE A 446 -18.82 29.95 -19.96
C PHE A 446 -19.91 30.66 -20.78
N GLN A 447 -19.82 30.65 -22.11
CA GLN A 447 -20.78 31.34 -22.99
C GLN A 447 -21.98 30.46 -23.37
N SER A 448 -21.94 29.15 -23.09
CA SER A 448 -23.03 28.23 -23.40
C SER A 448 -24.34 28.63 -22.68
N GLN A 449 -25.40 28.77 -23.48
CA GLN A 449 -26.77 29.00 -23.00
C GLN A 449 -27.58 27.70 -22.85
N LEU A 450 -26.99 26.56 -23.22
CA LEU A 450 -27.67 25.27 -23.14
C LEU A 450 -27.65 24.74 -21.70
N ALA A 451 -28.69 24.02 -21.30
CA ALA A 451 -28.66 23.32 -20.02
C ALA A 451 -27.81 22.04 -20.10
N ALA A 452 -27.12 21.70 -19.01
CA ALA A 452 -26.40 20.44 -18.91
C ALA A 452 -27.38 19.25 -19.10
N GLY A 453 -26.98 18.25 -19.89
CA GLY A 453 -27.83 17.11 -20.23
C GLY A 453 -29.03 17.41 -21.16
N SER A 454 -29.17 18.62 -21.70
CA SER A 454 -30.28 18.97 -22.62
C SER A 454 -30.24 18.28 -23.98
N LYS A 455 -29.11 17.70 -24.37
CA LYS A 455 -28.86 17.06 -25.67
C LYS A 455 -28.33 15.63 -25.50
N CYS A 456 -28.86 14.89 -24.53
CA CYS A 456 -28.57 13.46 -24.41
C CYS A 456 -28.94 12.70 -25.69
N HIS A 457 -28.12 11.73 -26.09
CA HIS A 457 -28.42 10.90 -27.25
C HIS A 457 -29.65 10.02 -27.00
N LYS A 458 -30.32 9.57 -28.06
CA LYS A 458 -31.44 8.63 -27.97
C LYS A 458 -31.04 7.39 -27.13
N GLY A 459 -31.91 7.00 -26.18
CA GLY A 459 -31.66 5.92 -25.22
C GLY A 459 -30.93 6.36 -23.94
N TYR A 460 -30.59 7.64 -23.82
CA TYR A 460 -30.01 8.23 -22.62
C TYR A 460 -30.95 9.31 -22.09
N TYR A 461 -30.96 9.48 -20.76
CA TYR A 461 -31.71 10.54 -20.10
C TYR A 461 -30.78 11.37 -19.22
N ASN A 462 -31.24 12.58 -18.92
CA ASN A 462 -30.50 13.51 -18.10
C ASN A 462 -30.67 13.14 -16.61
N GLU A 463 -29.57 12.81 -15.95
CA GLU A 463 -29.48 12.63 -14.50
C GLU A 463 -28.51 13.68 -13.93
N ASP A 464 -29.09 14.77 -13.40
CA ASP A 464 -28.35 15.90 -12.83
C ASP A 464 -27.22 16.44 -13.73
N GLY A 465 -27.54 16.66 -15.02
CA GLY A 465 -26.61 17.21 -16.01
C GLY A 465 -25.73 16.17 -16.72
N LEU A 466 -25.80 14.89 -16.34
CA LEU A 466 -25.07 13.78 -16.97
C LEU A 466 -26.04 12.88 -17.74
N CYS A 467 -25.69 12.51 -18.97
CA CYS A 467 -26.49 11.61 -19.80
C CYS A 467 -26.19 10.14 -19.45
N VAL A 468 -27.15 9.46 -18.84
CA VAL A 468 -27.02 8.07 -18.36
C VAL A 468 -27.93 7.12 -19.15
N VAL A 469 -27.54 5.85 -19.24
CA VAL A 469 -28.39 4.79 -19.84
C VAL A 469 -29.48 4.42 -18.84
N GLN A 470 -30.71 4.20 -19.33
CA GLN A 470 -31.76 3.63 -18.50
C GLN A 470 -31.43 2.16 -18.23
N ILE A 471 -31.01 1.86 -17.01
CA ILE A 471 -31.08 0.49 -16.50
C ILE A 471 -32.56 0.15 -16.56
N PRO A 472 -32.98 -0.93 -17.23
CA PRO A 472 -34.35 -1.40 -17.11
C PRO A 472 -34.55 -1.59 -15.61
N THR A 473 -35.40 -0.77 -14.99
CA THR A 473 -35.97 -1.14 -13.70
C THR A 473 -36.48 -2.56 -13.91
N GLN A 474 -35.91 -3.53 -13.19
CA GLN A 474 -36.63 -4.76 -12.93
C GLN A 474 -38.06 -4.31 -12.60
N GLU A 475 -39.03 -4.83 -13.35
CA GLU A 475 -40.43 -4.68 -12.98
C GLU A 475 -40.50 -4.86 -11.46
N PRO A 476 -41.15 -3.94 -10.72
CA PRO A 476 -41.17 -4.01 -9.28
C PRO A 476 -41.52 -5.45 -8.92
N ILE A 477 -40.62 -6.13 -8.19
CA ILE A 477 -40.93 -7.43 -7.63
C ILE A 477 -42.21 -7.18 -6.85
N ILE A 478 -43.32 -7.66 -7.40
CA ILE A 478 -44.60 -7.64 -6.72
C ILE A 478 -44.31 -8.38 -5.42
N ASP A 479 -44.23 -7.64 -4.33
CA ASP A 479 -44.08 -8.21 -3.02
C ASP A 479 -45.43 -8.84 -2.68
N TYR A 480 -45.59 -10.09 -3.12
CA TYR A 480 -46.78 -10.90 -2.87
C TYR A 480 -47.08 -10.99 -1.38
N ARG A 481 -46.08 -10.77 -0.50
CA ARG A 481 -46.25 -10.70 0.95
C ARG A 481 -46.97 -9.42 1.37
N LYS A 482 -46.60 -8.30 0.76
CA LYS A 482 -47.23 -6.99 0.98
C LYS A 482 -48.66 -6.94 0.42
N MET A 483 -48.90 -7.55 -0.75
CA MET A 483 -50.26 -7.71 -1.28
C MET A 483 -51.11 -8.65 -0.42
N ALA A 484 -50.54 -9.75 0.09
CA ALA A 484 -51.24 -10.65 0.99
C ALA A 484 -51.53 -10.01 2.36
N GLU A 485 -50.63 -9.17 2.89
CA GLU A 485 -50.89 -8.39 4.11
C GLU A 485 -51.94 -7.30 3.89
N GLU A 486 -51.94 -6.64 2.73
CA GLU A 486 -52.99 -5.67 2.37
C GLU A 486 -54.36 -6.34 2.20
N GLU A 487 -54.45 -7.51 1.53
CA GLU A 487 -55.69 -8.29 1.47
C GLU A 487 -56.14 -8.78 2.86
N ARG A 488 -55.21 -9.24 3.70
CA ARG A 488 -55.52 -9.70 5.06
C ARG A 488 -56.02 -8.56 5.95
N ASN A 489 -55.43 -7.38 5.81
CA ASN A 489 -55.87 -6.19 6.52
C ASN A 489 -57.22 -5.69 6.00
N LYS A 490 -57.49 -5.84 4.69
CA LYS A 490 -58.80 -5.52 4.09
C LYS A 490 -59.90 -6.45 4.58
N ALA A 491 -59.61 -7.75 4.69
CA ALA A 491 -60.51 -8.76 5.25
C ALA A 491 -60.75 -8.61 6.77
N LEU A 492 -59.85 -7.93 7.50
CA LEU A 492 -60.03 -7.58 8.91
C LEU A 492 -60.89 -6.33 9.13
N THR A 493 -61.11 -5.53 8.08
CA THR A 493 -61.89 -4.29 8.13
C THR A 493 -63.28 -4.38 7.50
N GLU A 494 -63.60 -5.46 6.79
CA GLU A 494 -64.96 -5.72 6.29
C GLU A 494 -65.78 -6.44 7.35
N GLU A 495 -66.78 -5.73 7.85
CA GLU A 495 -67.81 -6.19 8.77
C GLU A 495 -68.61 -7.34 8.14
N SER A 496 -68.81 -8.43 8.90
CA SER A 496 -69.50 -9.64 8.43
C SER A 496 -70.94 -9.34 7.99
N GLU A 497 -71.25 -9.55 6.71
CA GLU A 497 -72.63 -9.69 6.26
C GLU A 497 -73.29 -10.92 6.91
N PRO A 498 -74.59 -10.84 7.26
CA PRO A 498 -75.26 -11.85 8.06
C PRO A 498 -75.48 -13.17 7.30
N GLU A 499 -75.39 -14.28 8.03
CA GLU A 499 -75.62 -15.64 7.54
C GLU A 499 -76.92 -15.79 6.74
N PRO A 500 -76.90 -16.46 5.57
CA PRO A 500 -78.12 -16.84 4.88
C PRO A 500 -78.80 -18.01 5.62
N ILE A 501 -80.10 -17.84 5.80
CA ILE A 501 -81.03 -18.77 6.44
C ILE A 501 -80.95 -20.15 5.78
N LEU A 502 -80.76 -21.15 6.64
CA LEU A 502 -80.72 -22.58 6.33
C LEU A 502 -82.09 -23.06 5.81
N GLU A 503 -82.22 -23.25 4.50
CA GLU A 503 -83.28 -24.10 3.93
C GLU A 503 -82.75 -25.50 3.66
N ASN A 504 -83.44 -26.45 4.27
CA ASN A 504 -83.09 -27.85 4.37
C ASN A 504 -83.80 -28.64 3.27
N HIS A 505 -83.09 -29.09 2.25
CA HIS A 505 -83.54 -30.17 1.37
C HIS A 505 -82.37 -31.06 0.91
N GLY A 506 -82.24 -32.21 1.58
CA GLY A 506 -82.24 -33.53 0.94
C GLY A 506 -81.09 -33.93 0.00
N ASN A 507 -80.23 -34.80 0.54
CA ASN A 507 -79.64 -36.00 -0.07
C ASN A 507 -78.71 -35.90 -1.29
N GLY A 508 -77.52 -36.49 -1.13
CA GLY A 508 -76.81 -37.15 -2.24
C GLY A 508 -75.29 -37.18 -2.10
N ILE A 509 -74.74 -37.87 -1.10
CA ILE A 509 -73.29 -38.18 -1.10
C ILE A 509 -73.03 -39.21 -2.20
N SER A 510 -72.31 -38.83 -3.25
CA SER A 510 -71.67 -39.80 -4.14
C SER A 510 -70.34 -40.24 -3.53
N LEU A 511 -70.38 -41.41 -2.88
CA LEU A 511 -69.24 -42.14 -2.30
C LEU A 511 -68.11 -42.48 -3.31
N SER A 512 -68.27 -42.16 -4.60
CA SER A 512 -67.31 -42.46 -5.66
C SER A 512 -66.09 -41.53 -5.69
N HIS A 513 -66.17 -40.31 -5.17
CA HIS A 513 -65.05 -39.35 -5.20
C HIS A 513 -64.06 -39.51 -4.04
N LEU A 514 -64.51 -40.04 -2.89
CA LEU A 514 -63.62 -40.31 -1.75
C LEU A 514 -62.76 -41.56 -1.96
N PHE A 515 -63.25 -42.54 -2.74
CA PHE A 515 -62.53 -43.79 -3.00
C PHE A 515 -61.39 -43.63 -4.03
N VAL A 516 -61.54 -42.71 -4.99
CA VAL A 516 -60.49 -42.38 -5.98
C VAL A 516 -59.31 -41.65 -5.33
N PHE A 517 -59.57 -40.78 -4.35
CA PHE A 517 -58.53 -40.06 -3.62
C PHE A 517 -57.72 -40.96 -2.67
N LEU A 518 -58.34 -42.01 -2.10
CA LEU A 518 -57.66 -42.95 -1.20
C LEU A 518 -56.87 -44.04 -1.94
N LEU A 519 -57.28 -44.44 -3.16
CA LEU A 519 -56.51 -45.40 -3.96
C LEU A 519 -55.26 -44.77 -4.62
N ALA A 520 -55.33 -43.49 -5.01
CA ALA A 520 -54.21 -42.79 -5.65
C ALA A 520 -53.00 -42.59 -4.71
N ASN A 521 -53.24 -42.45 -3.40
CA ASN A 521 -52.18 -42.33 -2.39
C ASN A 521 -51.55 -43.68 -2.00
N LEU A 522 -52.14 -44.82 -2.39
CA LEU A 522 -51.61 -46.16 -2.09
C LEU A 522 -50.71 -46.72 -3.20
N ILE A 523 -50.74 -46.14 -4.41
CA ILE A 523 -50.02 -46.65 -5.60
C ILE A 523 -48.70 -45.89 -5.87
N PHE A 524 -48.51 -44.68 -5.33
CA PHE A 524 -47.31 -43.85 -5.56
C PHE A 524 -46.31 -43.80 -4.39
N ASN A 525 -46.45 -44.66 -3.38
CA ASN A 525 -45.52 -44.80 -2.25
C ASN A 525 -45.06 -46.27 -2.05
N ILE A 526 -44.51 -46.87 -3.12
CA ILE A 526 -43.56 -48.00 -3.08
C ILE A 526 -42.42 -47.70 -4.03
#